data_AF-A0AAN8QK81-F1
#
_entry.id   AF-A0AAN8QK81-F1
#
_cell.length_a   1.000
_cell.length_b   1.000
_cell.length_c   1.000
_cell.angle_alpha   90.00
_cell.angle_beta   90.00
_cell.angle_gamma   90.00
#
_symmetry.space_group_name_H-M   'P 1'
#
loop_
_entity.id
_entity.type
_entity.pdbx_description
1 polymer ?
#
loop_
_entity_poly.entity_id
_entity_poly.type
_entity_poly.pdbx_seq_one_letter_code
_entity_poly.pdbx_strand_id
1 'polypeptide(L)'
;MSGPSQAERAVLEEEFNWLLKEEVHAVLKQLQDILKEASRRFSMPTPGLESQLKQENFILGSSTHHHQQQQFSNLPGFESMTSMDQVKGVLTLQGEALTQADINLKTAKSNQVMHFTFRDDKHWKLQQIQDARNHVNQALQLLSSRDESYHFKTGAEVNKLMDAVMLQLTRARNRLTTPAAMTLPELATSGLTMFTPPMPG
;
A
#
# COMPACT_ATOMS: atom_id res chain seq x y z
N MET A 1 -34.56 -16.05 -38.29
CA MET A 1 -33.38 -16.34 -37.45
C MET A 1 -33.73 -17.59 -36.64
N SER A 2 -33.28 -18.76 -37.09
CA SER A 2 -33.51 -20.01 -36.37
C SER A 2 -32.73 -19.95 -35.06
N GLY A 3 -33.41 -20.11 -33.93
CA GLY A 3 -32.77 -20.16 -32.62
C GLY A 3 -31.79 -21.33 -32.53
N PRO A 4 -30.81 -21.26 -31.60
CA PRO A 4 -29.81 -22.31 -31.44
C PRO A 4 -30.48 -23.67 -31.26
N SER A 5 -29.94 -24.66 -31.97
CA SER A 5 -30.44 -26.03 -31.94
C SER A 5 -30.27 -26.64 -30.54
N GLN A 6 -31.10 -27.62 -30.19
CA GLN A 6 -31.12 -28.21 -28.85
C GLN A 6 -29.76 -28.82 -28.45
N ALA A 7 -29.00 -29.31 -29.44
CA ALA A 7 -27.63 -29.79 -29.26
C ALA A 7 -26.64 -28.66 -28.93
N GLU A 8 -26.72 -27.52 -29.63
CA GLU A 8 -25.87 -26.34 -29.33
C GLU A 8 -26.14 -25.79 -27.94
N ARG A 9 -27.41 -25.80 -27.49
CA ARG A 9 -27.77 -25.41 -26.13
C ARG A 9 -27.16 -26.33 -25.07
N ALA A 10 -27.16 -27.63 -25.30
CA ALA A 10 -26.58 -28.60 -24.37
C ALA A 10 -25.06 -28.44 -24.25
N VAL A 11 -24.37 -28.26 -25.38
CA VAL A 11 -22.91 -28.02 -25.39
C VAL A 11 -22.57 -26.71 -24.66
N LEU A 12 -23.32 -25.64 -24.89
CA LEU A 12 -23.10 -24.36 -24.19
C LEU A 12 -23.33 -24.47 -22.68
N GLU A 13 -24.30 -25.26 -22.23
CA GLU A 13 -24.51 -25.52 -20.80
C GLU A 13 -23.35 -26.32 -20.20
N GLU A 14 -22.80 -27.28 -20.94
CA GLU A 14 -21.65 -28.08 -20.51
C GLU A 14 -20.37 -27.23 -20.42
N GLU A 15 -20.09 -26.41 -21.44
CA GLU A 15 -18.99 -25.43 -21.45
C GLU A 15 -19.11 -24.41 -20.31
N PHE A 16 -20.32 -23.90 -20.06
CA PHE A 16 -20.56 -22.96 -18.96
C PHE A 16 -20.35 -23.62 -17.58
N ASN A 17 -20.76 -24.88 -17.42
CA ASN A 17 -20.57 -25.64 -16.20
C ASN A 17 -19.09 -26.01 -15.99
N TRP A 18 -18.35 -26.28 -17.07
CA TRP A 18 -16.90 -26.46 -17.03
C TRP A 18 -16.20 -25.18 -16.58
N LEU A 19 -16.52 -24.04 -17.19
CA LEU A 19 -15.98 -22.72 -16.81
C LEU A 19 -16.24 -22.39 -15.33
N LEU A 20 -17.46 -22.66 -14.85
CA LEU A 20 -17.83 -22.41 -13.45
C LEU A 20 -17.07 -23.27 -12.43
N LYS A 21 -16.62 -24.46 -12.83
CA LYS A 21 -15.98 -25.43 -11.94
C LYS A 21 -14.46 -25.39 -12.00
N GLU A 22 -13.90 -25.15 -13.17
CA GLU A 22 -12.46 -25.26 -13.37
C GLU A 22 -11.80 -23.88 -13.41
N GLU A 23 -12.26 -23.01 -14.31
CA GLU A 23 -11.67 -21.68 -14.49
C GLU A 23 -11.90 -20.78 -13.26
N VAL A 24 -13.12 -20.74 -12.72
CA VAL A 24 -13.43 -19.91 -11.55
C VAL A 24 -12.59 -20.32 -10.35
N HIS A 25 -12.47 -21.61 -10.06
CA HIS A 25 -11.65 -22.10 -8.94
C HIS A 25 -10.17 -21.81 -9.14
N ALA A 26 -9.64 -21.94 -10.36
CA ALA A 26 -8.27 -21.59 -10.68
C ALA A 26 -7.98 -20.10 -10.40
N VAL A 27 -8.87 -19.20 -10.86
CA VAL A 27 -8.73 -17.76 -10.64
C VAL A 27 -8.87 -17.41 -9.16
N LEU A 28 -9.83 -18.00 -8.45
CA LEU A 28 -10.01 -17.76 -7.01
C LEU A 28 -8.78 -18.20 -6.21
N LYS A 29 -8.18 -19.34 -6.55
CA LYS A 29 -6.94 -19.84 -5.93
C LYS A 29 -5.77 -18.91 -6.19
N GLN A 30 -5.56 -18.52 -7.45
CA GLN A 30 -4.53 -17.56 -7.80
C GLN A 30 -4.71 -16.23 -7.06
N LEU A 31 -5.93 -15.73 -6.98
CA LEU A 31 -6.24 -14.48 -6.31
C LEU A 31 -6.04 -14.62 -4.79
N GLN A 32 -6.38 -15.76 -4.20
CA GLN A 32 -6.10 -16.04 -2.80
C GLN A 32 -4.59 -16.05 -2.53
N ASP A 33 -3.78 -16.67 -3.39
CA ASP A 33 -2.33 -16.71 -3.22
C ASP A 33 -1.68 -15.33 -3.37
N ILE A 34 -2.14 -14.53 -4.34
CA ILE A 34 -1.70 -13.13 -4.49
C ILE A 34 -2.07 -12.31 -3.25
N LEU A 35 -3.29 -12.49 -2.72
CA LEU A 35 -3.72 -11.77 -1.52
C LEU A 35 -3.04 -12.25 -0.24
N LYS A 36 -2.71 -13.54 -0.13
CA LYS A 36 -1.88 -14.08 0.96
C LYS A 36 -0.50 -13.43 0.93
N GLU A 37 0.12 -13.35 -0.25
CA GLU A 37 1.42 -12.71 -0.41
C GLU A 37 1.35 -11.20 -0.14
N ALA A 38 0.30 -10.53 -0.62
CA ALA A 38 0.07 -9.12 -0.31
C ALA A 38 -0.11 -8.89 1.21
N SER A 39 -0.92 -9.71 1.87
CA SER A 39 -1.12 -9.63 3.34
C SER A 39 0.18 -9.91 4.10
N ARG A 40 1.01 -10.83 3.61
CA ARG A 40 2.35 -11.08 4.16
C ARG A 40 3.28 -9.89 4.00
N ARG A 41 3.14 -9.09 2.94
CA ARG A 41 3.88 -7.82 2.83
C ARG A 41 3.44 -6.78 3.87
N PHE A 42 2.20 -6.85 4.34
CA PHE A 42 1.70 -5.98 5.43
C PHE A 42 1.99 -6.51 6.83
N SER A 43 2.15 -7.84 6.99
CA SER A 43 2.30 -8.49 8.27
C SER A 43 3.78 -8.82 8.50
N MET A 44 4.34 -8.32 9.61
CA MET A 44 5.70 -8.63 10.02
C MET A 44 5.92 -10.16 10.01
N PRO A 45 7.09 -10.66 9.56
CA PRO A 45 7.48 -12.04 9.80
C PRO A 45 7.51 -12.26 11.31
N THR A 46 6.93 -13.38 11.71
CA THR A 46 7.01 -13.92 13.06
C THR A 46 8.48 -13.93 13.54
N PRO A 47 8.76 -13.50 14.78
CA PRO A 47 10.11 -13.50 15.32
C PRO A 47 10.59 -14.95 15.42
N GLY A 48 11.51 -15.36 14.55
CA GLY A 48 12.04 -16.73 14.51
C GLY A 48 12.54 -17.19 13.15
N LEU A 49 12.15 -16.51 12.05
CA LEU A 49 12.75 -16.74 10.73
C LEU A 49 13.57 -15.50 10.38
N GLU A 50 14.88 -15.67 10.30
CA GLU A 50 15.90 -14.67 9.92
C GLU A 50 15.74 -14.21 8.46
N SER A 51 14.54 -13.78 8.06
CA SER A 51 14.37 -12.95 6.89
C SER A 51 14.60 -11.53 7.37
N GLN A 52 15.78 -10.99 7.07
CA GLN A 52 16.08 -9.56 7.10
C GLN A 52 14.93 -8.76 6.46
N LEU A 53 13.91 -8.37 7.22
CA LEU A 53 13.19 -7.18 6.88
C LEU A 53 14.09 -6.04 7.28
N LYS A 54 14.89 -5.63 6.28
CA LYS A 54 15.24 -4.25 6.00
C LYS A 54 14.44 -3.31 6.90
N GLN A 55 15.09 -2.83 7.95
CA GLN A 55 14.76 -1.53 8.49
C GLN A 55 14.81 -0.56 7.29
N GLU A 56 13.65 -0.22 6.73
CA GLU A 56 13.61 0.65 5.56
C GLU A 56 13.76 2.08 6.05
N ASN A 57 15.01 2.53 6.00
CA ASN A 57 15.37 3.91 6.21
C ASN A 57 15.07 4.68 4.93
N PHE A 58 13.97 5.43 4.94
CA PHE A 58 13.56 6.30 3.85
C PHE A 58 14.20 7.66 4.03
N ILE A 59 14.98 8.10 3.04
CA ILE A 59 15.55 9.44 3.02
C ILE A 59 14.61 10.35 2.23
N LEU A 60 14.05 11.35 2.90
CA LEU A 60 13.25 12.42 2.32
C LEU A 60 14.15 13.65 2.12
N GLY A 61 14.21 14.19 0.90
CA GLY A 61 15.03 15.34 0.52
C GLY A 61 16.06 14.98 -0.56
N SER A 62 16.36 15.94 -1.43
CA SER A 62 17.21 15.78 -2.62
C SER A 62 18.58 15.14 -2.32
N SER A 63 18.61 13.82 -2.52
CA SER A 63 19.79 13.07 -2.96
C SER A 63 19.42 11.89 -3.86
N THR A 64 18.14 11.56 -4.03
CA THR A 64 17.68 10.51 -4.95
C THR A 64 17.63 10.92 -6.43
N HIS A 65 17.71 12.21 -6.77
CA HIS A 65 17.75 12.66 -8.19
C HIS A 65 19.17 12.79 -8.79
N HIS A 66 20.24 12.66 -8.00
CA HIS A 66 21.58 13.08 -8.45
C HIS A 66 22.37 12.02 -9.26
N HIS A 67 21.85 10.80 -9.44
CA HIS A 67 22.60 9.74 -10.13
C HIS A 67 22.35 9.63 -11.64
N GLN A 68 21.30 10.27 -12.20
CA GLN A 68 20.97 10.15 -13.64
C GLN A 68 20.88 11.51 -14.36
N GLN A 69 21.51 12.56 -13.82
CA GLN A 69 21.49 13.88 -14.47
C GLN A 69 22.87 14.56 -14.44
N GLN A 70 23.94 13.79 -14.64
CA GLN A 70 25.30 14.34 -14.80
C GLN A 70 25.68 14.62 -16.27
N GLN A 71 24.82 14.34 -17.25
CA GLN A 71 25.16 14.57 -18.67
C GLN A 71 24.63 15.89 -19.26
N PHE A 72 23.69 16.58 -18.61
CA PHE A 72 23.06 17.79 -19.18
C PHE A 72 23.43 19.11 -18.46
N SER A 73 24.32 19.08 -17.46
CA SER A 73 24.66 20.24 -16.63
C SER A 73 25.56 21.29 -17.27
N ASN A 74 26.08 21.05 -18.48
CA ASN A 74 27.10 21.92 -19.10
C ASN A 74 26.55 22.84 -20.20
N LEU A 75 25.22 22.90 -20.39
CA LEU A 75 24.59 23.80 -21.36
C LEU A 75 24.27 25.16 -20.70
N PRO A 76 24.82 26.27 -21.19
CA PRO A 76 24.45 27.60 -20.71
C PRO A 76 22.99 27.87 -21.09
N GLY A 77 22.12 28.02 -20.07
CA GLY A 77 20.67 28.16 -20.22
C GLY A 77 19.84 27.04 -19.59
N PHE A 78 20.48 25.96 -19.09
CA PHE A 78 19.81 24.99 -18.21
C PHE A 78 19.98 25.44 -16.75
N GLU A 79 19.13 26.36 -16.29
CA GLU A 79 18.94 26.57 -14.86
C GLU A 79 18.33 25.29 -14.30
N SER A 80 19.17 24.44 -13.72
CA SER A 80 18.68 23.39 -12.85
C SER A 80 17.92 24.10 -11.73
N MET A 81 16.58 24.00 -11.72
CA MET A 81 15.76 24.26 -10.55
C MET A 81 16.13 23.24 -9.47
N THR A 82 17.35 23.34 -8.93
CA THR A 82 17.70 22.78 -7.64
C THR A 82 17.04 23.68 -6.61
N SER A 83 15.72 23.50 -6.45
CA SER A 83 15.08 23.82 -5.19
C SER A 83 15.89 23.11 -4.11
N MET A 84 16.77 23.85 -3.44
CA MET A 84 17.58 23.34 -2.36
C MET A 84 16.60 22.97 -1.25
N ASP A 85 16.29 21.68 -1.12
CA ASP A 85 15.32 21.23 -0.13
C ASP A 85 15.79 21.67 1.25
N GLN A 86 15.00 22.53 1.87
CA GLN A 86 15.25 23.03 3.21
C GLN A 86 14.98 21.96 4.27
N VAL A 87 14.48 20.79 3.87
CA VAL A 87 14.11 19.69 4.77
C VAL A 87 14.84 18.43 4.32
N LYS A 88 15.54 17.77 5.23
CA LYS A 88 16.07 16.43 5.05
C LYS A 88 15.55 15.53 6.17
N GLY A 89 14.90 14.43 5.83
CA GLY A 89 14.36 13.49 6.79
C GLY A 89 14.90 12.08 6.58
N VAL A 90 15.20 11.33 7.65
CA VAL A 90 15.40 9.88 7.62
C VAL A 90 14.31 9.24 8.46
N LEU A 91 13.42 8.49 7.81
CA LEU A 91 12.29 7.84 8.46
C LEU A 91 12.52 6.35 8.47
N THR A 92 12.39 5.72 9.63
CA THR A 92 12.39 4.28 9.79
C THR A 92 10.97 3.79 9.97
N LEU A 93 10.50 3.03 8.99
CA LEU A 93 9.20 2.37 9.05
C LEU A 93 9.38 0.88 9.36
N GLN A 94 8.63 0.38 10.34
CA GLN A 94 8.53 -1.03 10.65
C GLN A 94 7.07 -1.48 10.47
N GLY A 95 6.78 -2.07 9.30
CA GLY A 95 5.42 -2.47 8.94
C GLY A 95 4.46 -1.28 8.88
N GLU A 96 3.54 -1.19 9.85
CA GLU A 96 2.58 -0.09 9.98
C GLU A 96 3.00 1.00 10.98
N ALA A 97 4.09 0.80 11.72
CA ALA A 97 4.55 1.73 12.74
C ALA A 97 5.81 2.47 12.28
N LEU A 98 5.73 3.80 12.25
CA LEU A 98 6.90 4.66 12.16
C LEU A 98 7.57 4.68 13.54
N THR A 99 8.74 4.08 13.63
CA THR A 99 9.49 3.89 14.89
C THR A 99 10.56 4.95 15.09
N GLN A 100 11.10 5.49 13.99
CA GLN A 100 12.11 6.55 14.04
C GLN A 100 11.85 7.54 12.92
N ALA A 101 12.08 8.82 13.20
CA ALA A 101 12.08 9.88 12.21
C ALA A 101 13.09 10.94 12.64
N ASP A 102 14.15 11.11 11.87
CA ASP A 102 15.18 12.13 12.04
C ASP A 102 14.91 13.22 11.01
N ILE A 103 14.64 14.45 11.41
CA ILE A 103 14.29 15.55 10.52
C ILE A 103 15.22 16.72 10.77
N ASN A 104 15.86 17.17 9.70
CA ASN A 104 16.76 18.30 9.66
C ASN A 104 16.09 19.39 8.82
N LEU A 105 15.71 20.49 9.47
CA LEU A 105 15.07 21.64 8.85
C LEU A 105 16.06 22.81 8.82
N LYS A 106 16.39 23.30 7.64
CA LYS A 106 17.20 24.50 7.41
C LYS A 106 16.30 25.70 7.25
N THR A 107 16.39 26.68 8.13
CA THR A 107 15.58 27.92 8.04
C THR A 107 16.15 28.86 6.97
N ALA A 108 15.33 29.24 5.98
CA ALA A 108 15.72 30.15 4.89
C ALA A 108 16.35 31.47 5.35
N LYS A 109 15.96 31.96 6.53
CA LYS A 109 16.30 33.31 7.02
C LYS A 109 17.58 33.38 7.87
N SER A 110 18.00 32.28 8.51
CA SER A 110 19.09 32.32 9.51
C SER A 110 20.24 31.36 9.24
N ASN A 111 20.22 30.58 8.15
CA ASN A 111 21.17 29.48 7.89
C ASN A 111 21.33 28.50 9.08
N GLN A 112 20.41 28.54 10.04
CA GLN A 112 20.36 27.61 11.16
C GLN A 112 19.72 26.30 10.68
N VAL A 113 20.27 25.19 11.15
CA VAL A 113 19.69 23.86 10.94
C VAL A 113 19.12 23.42 12.28
N MET A 114 17.82 23.20 12.31
CA MET A 114 17.12 22.61 13.44
C MET A 114 16.99 21.11 13.21
N HIS A 115 17.32 20.35 14.23
CA HIS A 115 17.29 18.91 14.23
C HIS A 115 16.17 18.42 15.16
N PHE A 116 15.32 17.55 14.65
CA PHE A 116 14.19 16.98 15.36
C PHE A 116 14.24 15.47 15.23
N THR A 117 14.28 14.75 16.34
CA THR A 117 14.22 13.28 16.34
C THR A 117 12.90 12.81 16.91
N PHE A 118 12.38 11.74 16.34
CA PHE A 118 11.25 11.03 16.91
C PHE A 118 11.65 10.43 18.25
N ARG A 119 10.76 10.49 19.24
CA ARG A 119 11.04 9.95 20.55
C ARG A 119 11.04 8.43 20.52
N ASP A 120 12.05 7.82 21.14
CA ASP A 120 12.18 6.36 21.24
C ASP A 120 11.06 5.68 22.06
N ASP A 121 10.34 6.45 22.88
CA ASP A 121 9.24 5.96 23.73
C ASP A 121 7.86 5.95 23.03
N LYS A 122 7.78 6.48 21.80
CA LYS A 122 6.53 6.54 21.04
C LYS A 122 6.69 5.83 19.70
N HIS A 123 5.58 5.39 19.13
CA HIS A 123 5.50 4.90 17.75
C HIS A 123 4.29 5.52 17.07
N TRP A 124 4.43 5.96 15.82
CA TRP A 124 3.29 6.48 15.06
C TRP A 124 2.74 5.40 14.14
N LYS A 125 1.55 4.89 14.45
CA LYS A 125 0.87 3.93 13.58
C LYS A 125 0.23 4.65 12.40
N LEU A 126 0.63 4.25 11.20
CA LEU A 126 0.06 4.75 9.96
C LEU A 126 -1.28 4.05 9.71
N GLN A 127 -2.36 4.73 10.09
CA GLN A 127 -3.73 4.22 9.97
C GLN A 127 -4.06 3.74 8.54
N GLN A 128 -3.49 4.40 7.53
CA GLN A 128 -3.67 4.01 6.12
C GLN A 128 -3.15 2.60 5.83
N ILE A 129 -1.98 2.23 6.39
CA ILE A 129 -1.39 0.90 6.21
C ILE A 129 -2.23 -0.13 6.96
N GLN A 130 -2.67 0.20 8.18
CA GLN A 130 -3.54 -0.66 8.97
C GLN A 130 -4.86 -0.94 8.26
N ASP A 131 -5.54 0.10 7.78
CA ASP A 131 -6.82 0.01 7.09
C ASP A 131 -6.69 -0.78 5.78
N ALA A 132 -5.61 -0.54 5.01
CA ALA A 132 -5.33 -1.30 3.80
C ALA A 132 -5.14 -2.80 4.10
N ARG A 133 -4.35 -3.13 5.13
CA ARG A 133 -4.18 -4.52 5.60
C ARG A 133 -5.52 -5.14 5.98
N ASN A 134 -6.38 -4.42 6.71
CA ASN A 134 -7.70 -4.91 7.10
C ASN A 134 -8.57 -5.24 5.88
N HIS A 135 -8.59 -4.37 4.86
CA HIS A 135 -9.32 -4.62 3.62
C HIS A 135 -8.79 -5.83 2.86
N VAL A 136 -7.46 -6.01 2.78
CA VAL A 136 -6.85 -7.20 2.15
C VAL A 136 -7.24 -8.48 2.90
N ASN A 137 -7.18 -8.46 4.24
CA ASN A 137 -7.60 -9.61 5.06
C ASN A 137 -9.09 -9.91 4.90
N GLN A 138 -9.94 -8.89 4.75
CA GLN A 138 -11.36 -9.11 4.52
C GLN A 138 -11.64 -9.71 3.14
N ALA A 139 -10.92 -9.29 2.10
CA ALA A 139 -10.97 -9.94 0.79
C ALA A 139 -10.52 -11.41 0.87
N LEU A 140 -9.46 -11.68 1.63
CA LEU A 140 -8.95 -13.04 1.86
C LEU A 140 -9.96 -13.92 2.60
N GLN A 141 -10.68 -13.38 3.58
CA GLN A 141 -11.75 -14.10 4.28
C GLN A 141 -12.92 -14.40 3.37
N LEU A 142 -13.32 -13.46 2.49
CA LEU A 142 -14.37 -13.72 1.49
C LEU A 142 -14.01 -14.91 0.59
N LEU A 143 -12.75 -15.01 0.16
CA LEU A 143 -12.25 -16.13 -0.63
C LEU A 143 -12.13 -17.42 0.19
N SER A 144 -11.61 -17.33 1.41
CA SER A 144 -11.37 -18.51 2.26
C SER A 144 -12.66 -19.10 2.85
N SER A 145 -13.72 -18.31 2.95
CA SER A 145 -15.05 -18.78 3.37
C SER A 145 -15.71 -19.72 2.34
N ARG A 146 -15.24 -19.72 1.09
CA ARG A 146 -15.69 -20.61 0.03
C ARG A 146 -14.54 -21.56 -0.31
N ASP A 147 -14.62 -22.74 0.29
CA ASP A 147 -13.65 -23.82 0.16
C ASP A 147 -13.50 -24.27 -1.32
N GLU A 148 -12.39 -24.94 -1.67
CA GLU A 148 -12.18 -25.52 -3.02
C GLU A 148 -13.32 -26.48 -3.41
N SER A 149 -14.01 -27.06 -2.43
CA SER A 149 -15.19 -27.89 -2.61
C SER A 149 -16.50 -27.14 -2.91
N TYR A 150 -16.53 -25.81 -2.79
CA TYR A 150 -17.73 -25.01 -3.06
C TYR A 150 -18.03 -24.95 -4.55
N HIS A 151 -19.13 -25.56 -4.97
CA HIS A 151 -19.57 -25.53 -6.36
C HIS A 151 -20.53 -24.36 -6.58
N PHE A 152 -20.10 -23.38 -7.37
CA PHE A 152 -20.95 -22.27 -7.78
C PHE A 152 -22.09 -22.78 -8.65
N LYS A 153 -23.33 -22.44 -8.28
CA LYS A 153 -24.52 -22.88 -9.01
C LYS A 153 -24.91 -21.91 -10.13
N THR A 154 -24.52 -20.64 -10.00
CA THR A 154 -24.86 -19.57 -10.94
C THR A 154 -23.70 -18.61 -11.13
N GLY A 155 -23.56 -18.04 -12.33
CA GLY A 155 -22.59 -16.96 -12.57
C GLY A 155 -22.87 -15.70 -11.74
N ALA A 156 -24.12 -15.48 -11.31
CA ALA A 156 -24.47 -14.36 -10.43
C ALA A 156 -23.83 -14.47 -9.03
N GLU A 157 -23.66 -15.69 -8.49
CA GLU A 157 -22.95 -15.91 -7.23
C GLU A 157 -21.45 -15.63 -7.33
N VAL A 158 -20.86 -15.93 -8.49
CA VAL A 158 -19.46 -15.64 -8.80
C VAL A 158 -19.27 -14.14 -8.94
N ASN A 159 -20.10 -13.47 -9.75
CA ASN A 159 -20.02 -12.01 -9.93
C ASN A 159 -20.15 -11.25 -8.61
N LYS A 160 -21.13 -11.62 -7.76
CA LYS A 160 -21.27 -11.00 -6.43
C LYS A 160 -20.04 -11.16 -5.56
N LEU A 161 -19.38 -12.31 -5.62
CA LEU A 161 -18.13 -12.55 -4.89
C LEU A 161 -17.00 -11.68 -5.44
N MET A 162 -16.83 -11.69 -6.77
CA MET A 162 -15.80 -10.90 -7.43
C MET A 162 -16.00 -9.39 -7.19
N ASP A 163 -17.23 -8.90 -7.21
CA ASP A 163 -17.57 -7.51 -6.88
C ASP A 163 -17.20 -7.19 -5.43
N ALA A 164 -17.53 -8.08 -4.49
CA ALA A 164 -17.19 -7.90 -3.08
C ALA A 164 -15.67 -7.88 -2.85
N VAL A 165 -14.93 -8.77 -3.51
CA VAL A 165 -13.46 -8.83 -3.44
C VAL A 165 -12.86 -7.56 -4.07
N MET A 166 -13.29 -7.20 -5.28
CA MET A 166 -12.81 -6.00 -5.99
C MET A 166 -13.07 -4.72 -5.21
N LEU A 167 -14.22 -4.63 -4.52
CA LEU A 167 -14.55 -3.52 -3.63
C LEU A 167 -13.53 -3.40 -2.50
N GLN A 168 -13.17 -4.51 -1.84
CA GLN A 168 -12.17 -4.48 -0.78
C GLN A 168 -10.77 -4.09 -1.31
N LEU A 169 -10.37 -4.61 -2.47
CA LEU A 169 -9.09 -4.24 -3.09
C LEU A 169 -9.04 -2.77 -3.50
N THR A 170 -10.14 -2.24 -4.04
CA THR A 170 -10.27 -0.82 -4.37
C THR A 170 -10.19 0.05 -3.13
N ARG A 171 -10.84 -0.35 -2.02
CA ARG A 171 -10.75 0.35 -0.74
C ARG A 171 -9.34 0.31 -0.17
N ALA A 172 -8.68 -0.86 -0.19
CA ALA A 172 -7.29 -1.01 0.26
C ALA A 172 -6.36 -0.08 -0.53
N ARG A 173 -6.48 -0.08 -1.86
CA ARG A 173 -5.72 0.82 -2.74
C ARG A 173 -5.98 2.29 -2.39
N ASN A 174 -7.24 2.71 -2.30
CA ASN A 174 -7.61 4.09 -2.01
C ASN A 174 -7.06 4.54 -0.64
N ARG A 175 -7.00 3.67 0.37
CA ARG A 175 -6.38 3.97 1.66
C ARG A 175 -4.89 4.26 1.54
N LEU A 176 -4.18 3.57 0.67
CA LEU A 176 -2.74 3.79 0.44
C LEU A 176 -2.45 4.98 -0.47
N THR A 177 -3.27 5.21 -1.49
CA THR A 177 -3.04 6.27 -2.49
C THR A 177 -3.58 7.63 -2.07
N THR A 178 -4.62 7.67 -1.23
CA THR A 178 -5.25 8.91 -0.79
C THR A 178 -4.87 9.18 0.67
N PRO A 179 -3.92 10.12 0.93
CA PRO A 179 -3.63 10.55 2.29
C PRO A 179 -4.89 11.10 2.95
N ALA A 180 -5.05 10.80 4.24
CA ALA A 180 -6.14 11.39 5.01
C ALA A 180 -5.96 12.91 4.99
N ALA A 181 -7.00 13.64 4.59
CA ALA A 181 -7.02 15.08 4.72
C ALA A 181 -7.10 15.40 6.22
N MET A 182 -5.96 15.77 6.81
CA MET A 182 -5.90 16.28 8.17
C MET A 182 -5.90 17.81 8.12
N THR A 183 -6.71 18.42 8.98
CA THR A 183 -6.66 19.86 9.19
C THR A 183 -5.40 20.23 9.97
N LEU A 184 -4.92 21.48 9.81
CA LEU A 184 -3.74 21.97 10.53
C LEU A 184 -3.81 21.76 12.07
N PRO A 185 -4.97 21.96 12.75
CA PRO A 185 -5.08 21.68 14.18
C PRO A 185 -4.94 20.19 14.55
N GLU A 186 -5.44 19.28 13.72
CA GLU A 186 -5.32 17.83 13.94
C GLU A 186 -3.87 17.36 13.74
N LEU A 187 -3.15 17.96 12.80
CA LEU A 187 -1.72 17.71 12.62
C LEU A 187 -0.90 18.21 13.81
N ALA A 188 -1.24 19.39 14.34
CA ALA A 188 -0.54 20.01 15.46
C ALA A 188 -0.66 19.19 16.76
N THR A 189 -1.78 18.48 16.94
CA THR A 189 -2.04 17.65 18.13
C THR A 189 -1.52 16.22 17.99
N SER A 190 -1.51 15.65 16.78
CA SER A 190 -1.13 14.25 16.54
C SER A 190 0.37 14.06 16.25
N GLY A 191 0.97 14.90 15.40
CA GLY A 191 2.33 14.70 14.88
C GLY A 191 3.43 15.41 15.65
N LEU A 192 3.16 16.64 16.09
CA LEU A 192 4.19 17.56 16.63
C LEU A 192 4.68 17.18 18.04
N THR A 193 3.90 16.41 18.80
CA THR A 193 4.25 15.98 20.17
C THR A 193 5.15 14.74 20.22
N MET A 194 5.48 14.19 19.05
CA MET A 194 6.31 12.98 18.92
C MET A 194 7.80 13.29 18.68
N PHE A 195 8.17 14.57 18.48
CA PHE A 195 9.55 14.98 18.26
C PHE A 195 10.24 15.47 19.54
N THR A 196 11.56 15.33 19.59
CA THR A 196 12.46 15.87 20.59
C THR A 196 13.66 16.52 19.89
N PRO A 197 13.94 17.82 20.12
CA PRO A 197 13.11 18.77 20.86
C PRO A 197 11.71 18.96 20.24
N PRO A 198 10.70 19.43 21.00
CA PRO A 198 9.38 19.73 20.44
C PRO A 198 9.50 20.74 19.29
N MET A 199 8.74 20.53 18.21
CA MET A 199 8.74 21.50 17.11
C MET A 199 8.21 22.86 17.59
N PRO A 200 8.79 23.98 17.13
CA PRO A 200 8.27 25.31 17.44
C PRO A 200 6.84 25.44 16.87
N GLY A 201 5.90 25.85 17.73
CA GLY A 201 4.49 26.06 17.39
C GLY A 201 4.20 27.39 16.71
#